data_AF-A0A3Q0JJV0-F1
#
_entry.id   AF-A0A3Q0JJV0-F1
#
_cell.length_a   1.000
_cell.length_b   1.000
_cell.length_c   1.000
_cell.angle_alpha   90.00
_cell.angle_beta   90.00
_cell.angle_gamma   90.00
#
_symmetry.space_group_name_H-M   'P 1'
#
loop_
_entity.id
_entity.type
_entity.pdbx_description
1 polymer ?
#
loop_
_entity_poly.entity_id
_entity_poly.type
_entity_poly.pdbx_seq_one_letter_code
_entity_poly.pdbx_strand_id
1 'polypeptide(L)'
;SKVFSNISKILSRSEEETEEIYSIAESHYSITTAKVECLQDLTANIEIIASSRQAMVGSLTDSSTETFWESGEEDRNRPKILTLNYVAELCPNMIYVHIDNCRDLANKVTLLVIKAGTSIDDLHKISHLEIEPRWTGWVNTSLPEECRRVIRLELKGPDHSLRIRQLRVLGSMEGQAQVVKKQYSAAAIQHRLCEVETLKVFRLIVSQVFGKHLQGFQSDQEDQESNDLKEHMVGILFSRSKLTHLQKQVCCHIVDAIRKEAAACKEDWEVRLHAASASSNTTSSDFQDTYCFEMLSMVLALSGSPVGRCYLSQQHDLVNDLFILLHTGSPRVQRQVTLLLRRILPEVSPSKLASILNISTMPLQDLNSVAALRNDGLFNPHTEAILDPLLSCIAKSLTVQVKIKSSTKDNKV
;
A
#
# COMPACT_ATOMS: atom_id res chain seq x y z
N SER A 1 -13.96 -6.21 -17.80
CA SER A 1 -14.94 -5.17 -17.45
C SER A 1 -15.67 -5.38 -16.09
N LYS A 2 -16.28 -6.54 -15.78
CA LYS A 2 -17.03 -6.76 -14.50
C LYS A 2 -16.22 -6.66 -13.19
N VAL A 3 -14.99 -7.20 -13.16
CA VAL A 3 -14.11 -7.18 -11.96
C VAL A 3 -13.85 -5.74 -11.50
N PHE A 4 -13.47 -4.87 -12.43
CA PHE A 4 -13.19 -3.48 -12.11
C PHE A 4 -14.45 -2.68 -11.71
N SER A 5 -15.62 -3.01 -12.28
CA SER A 5 -16.88 -2.41 -11.83
C SER A 5 -17.19 -2.76 -10.37
N ASN A 6 -16.93 -4.00 -9.96
CA ASN A 6 -17.10 -4.43 -8.57
C ASN A 6 -16.08 -3.78 -7.63
N ILE A 7 -14.80 -3.70 -8.03
CA ILE A 7 -13.76 -2.97 -7.29
C ILE A 7 -14.18 -1.50 -7.09
N SER A 8 -14.62 -0.84 -8.16
CA SER A 8 -15.08 0.55 -8.09
C SER A 8 -16.28 0.71 -7.14
N LYS A 9 -17.26 -0.19 -7.19
CA LYS A 9 -18.44 -0.17 -6.31
C LYS A 9 -18.09 -0.35 -4.84
N ILE A 10 -17.24 -1.33 -4.50
CA ILE A 10 -16.81 -1.60 -3.13
C ILE A 10 -16.08 -0.38 -2.56
N LEU A 11 -15.20 0.23 -3.35
CA LEU A 11 -14.37 1.36 -2.93
C LEU A 11 -15.10 2.71 -2.98
N SER A 12 -16.22 2.83 -3.69
CA SER A 12 -17.02 4.07 -3.74
C SER A 12 -18.05 4.20 -2.63
N ARG A 13 -18.44 3.10 -1.96
CA ARG A 13 -19.46 3.09 -0.90
C ARG A 13 -19.00 3.74 0.41
N SER A 14 -17.69 3.86 0.63
CA SER A 14 -17.13 4.45 1.85
C SER A 14 -17.43 5.95 2.00
N GLU A 15 -17.76 6.68 0.92
CA GLU A 15 -18.06 8.12 1.01
C GLU A 15 -19.48 8.44 1.52
N GLU A 16 -20.45 7.52 1.38
CA GLU A 16 -21.86 7.80 1.70
C GLU A 16 -22.30 7.27 3.08
N GLU A 17 -21.66 6.24 3.64
CA GLU A 17 -22.15 5.54 4.85
C GLU A 17 -21.27 5.69 6.11
N THR A 18 -20.19 6.47 6.06
CA THR A 18 -19.22 6.54 7.17
C THR A 18 -19.78 7.20 8.45
N GLU A 19 -20.94 7.87 8.39
CA GLU A 19 -21.50 8.59 9.55
C GLU A 19 -22.48 7.78 10.43
N GLU A 20 -23.03 6.64 9.99
CA GLU A 20 -24.22 6.08 10.69
C GLU A 20 -24.11 4.65 11.27
N ILE A 21 -22.95 3.99 11.25
CA ILE A 21 -22.86 2.60 11.76
C ILE A 21 -22.07 2.52 13.05
N TYR A 22 -22.51 3.28 14.05
CA TYR A 22 -22.12 3.09 15.43
C TYR A 22 -22.88 1.90 16.01
N SER A 23 -22.17 1.00 16.69
CA SER A 23 -22.84 -0.02 17.50
C SER A 23 -23.61 0.68 18.60
N ILE A 24 -24.95 0.70 18.50
CA ILE A 24 -25.82 1.16 19.58
C ILE A 24 -25.54 0.27 20.79
N ALA A 25 -24.83 0.81 21.77
CA ALA A 25 -24.73 0.26 23.11
C ALA A 25 -25.33 1.27 24.09
N GLU A 26 -26.53 1.77 23.79
CA GLU A 26 -27.42 2.32 24.82
C GLU A 26 -28.34 1.20 25.29
N SER A 27 -27.83 0.33 26.16
CA SER A 27 -28.68 -0.45 27.05
C SER A 27 -28.73 0.28 28.39
N HIS A 28 -29.55 1.33 28.46
CA HIS A 28 -30.14 1.75 29.72
C HIS A 28 -31.08 0.65 30.20
N TYR A 29 -31.04 0.37 31.50
CA TYR A 29 -31.83 -0.55 32.32
C TYR A 29 -31.15 -1.82 32.86
N SER A 30 -30.86 -1.69 34.16
CA SER A 30 -31.18 -2.67 35.21
C SER A 30 -30.12 -3.73 35.56
N ILE A 31 -29.42 -3.46 36.66
CA ILE A 31 -28.90 -4.38 37.69
C ILE A 31 -28.68 -5.83 37.21
N THR A 32 -27.42 -6.20 36.99
CA THR A 32 -26.89 -7.54 37.26
C THR A 32 -25.37 -7.48 37.39
N THR A 33 -24.85 -8.38 38.22
CA THR A 33 -23.46 -8.59 38.68
C THR A 33 -22.45 -8.96 37.58
N ALA A 34 -22.61 -8.49 36.35
CA ALA A 34 -21.77 -8.86 35.21
C ALA A 34 -20.62 -7.86 35.00
N LYS A 35 -19.39 -8.36 34.96
CA LYS A 35 -18.20 -7.60 34.57
C LYS A 35 -17.99 -7.78 33.06
N VAL A 36 -18.01 -6.68 32.31
CA VAL A 36 -17.65 -6.68 30.90
C VAL A 36 -16.19 -6.23 30.79
N GLU A 37 -15.36 -7.04 30.15
CA GLU A 37 -13.93 -6.74 29.94
C GLU A 37 -13.60 -6.65 28.46
N CYS A 38 -12.71 -5.73 28.11
CA CYS A 38 -12.19 -5.59 26.75
C CYS A 38 -10.80 -6.21 26.68
N LEU A 39 -10.72 -7.46 26.21
CA LEU A 39 -9.45 -8.15 26.03
C LEU A 39 -8.72 -7.63 24.79
N GLN A 40 -7.40 -7.51 24.88
CA GLN A 40 -6.52 -7.16 23.78
C GLN A 40 -6.02 -8.41 23.07
N ASP A 41 -5.73 -8.31 21.78
CA ASP A 41 -5.10 -9.39 21.04
C ASP A 41 -3.58 -9.39 21.31
N LEU A 42 -3.13 -10.46 21.98
CA LEU A 42 -1.73 -10.65 22.37
C LEU A 42 -0.97 -11.52 21.37
N THR A 43 -1.64 -12.06 20.34
CA THR A 43 -1.11 -13.11 19.45
C THR A 43 0.21 -12.71 18.79
N ALA A 44 0.37 -11.44 18.41
CA ALA A 44 1.59 -10.93 17.78
C ALA A 44 2.82 -10.92 18.70
N ASN A 45 2.61 -11.00 20.02
CA ASN A 45 3.65 -11.01 21.04
C ASN A 45 3.96 -12.41 21.57
N ILE A 46 3.37 -13.45 20.97
CA ILE A 46 3.54 -14.85 21.36
C ILE A 46 4.34 -15.58 20.29
N GLU A 47 5.38 -16.28 20.71
CA GLU A 47 6.13 -17.18 19.84
C GLU A 47 5.34 -18.49 19.68
N ILE A 48 5.05 -18.87 18.44
CA ILE A 48 4.34 -20.11 18.12
C ILE A 48 5.32 -21.11 17.50
N ILE A 49 5.49 -22.26 18.15
CA ILE A 49 6.32 -23.38 17.71
C ILE A 49 5.42 -24.55 17.34
N ALA A 50 5.48 -25.00 16.09
CA ALA A 50 4.77 -26.17 15.61
C ALA A 50 5.65 -27.43 15.67
N SER A 51 5.03 -28.58 15.91
CA SER A 51 5.71 -29.89 15.83
C SER A 51 6.24 -30.19 14.43
N SER A 52 5.60 -29.61 13.41
CA SER A 52 5.91 -29.81 12.00
C SER A 52 5.65 -28.55 11.17
N ARG A 53 6.32 -28.46 10.01
CA ARG A 53 6.15 -27.37 9.05
C ARG A 53 6.12 -25.96 9.66
N GLN A 54 7.10 -25.64 10.50
CA GLN A 54 7.23 -24.34 11.19
C GLN A 54 7.09 -23.13 10.24
N ALA A 55 7.53 -23.25 8.98
CA ALA A 55 7.40 -22.20 7.97
C ALA A 55 5.94 -21.78 7.67
N MET A 56 4.96 -22.62 7.96
CA MET A 56 3.53 -22.34 7.76
C MET A 56 2.87 -21.64 8.97
N VAL A 57 3.58 -21.47 10.09
CA VAL A 57 3.02 -20.88 11.32
C VAL A 57 2.51 -19.45 11.10
N GLY A 58 3.11 -18.70 10.17
CA GLY A 58 2.63 -17.35 9.81
C GLY A 58 1.18 -17.33 9.30
N SER A 59 0.69 -18.44 8.73
CA SER A 59 -0.70 -18.58 8.30
C SER A 59 -1.69 -18.63 9.46
N LEU A 60 -1.27 -18.95 10.68
CA LEU A 60 -2.15 -18.98 11.85
C LEU A 60 -2.52 -17.57 12.34
N THR A 61 -1.72 -16.55 11.99
CA THR A 61 -1.82 -15.20 12.56
C THR A 61 -2.01 -14.11 11.49
N ASP A 62 -2.11 -14.49 10.22
CA ASP A 62 -2.25 -13.56 9.08
C ASP A 62 -3.65 -12.93 8.94
N SER A 63 -4.57 -13.28 9.86
CA SER A 63 -5.97 -12.82 9.83
C SER A 63 -6.77 -13.25 8.59
N SER A 64 -6.32 -14.26 7.84
CA SER A 64 -7.06 -14.92 6.77
C SER A 64 -7.58 -16.30 7.18
N THR A 65 -8.78 -16.68 6.75
CA THR A 65 -9.25 -18.08 6.88
C THR A 65 -8.95 -18.89 5.63
N GLU A 66 -8.31 -18.30 4.61
CA GLU A 66 -7.98 -19.01 3.37
C GLU A 66 -6.67 -19.78 3.48
N THR A 67 -5.74 -19.23 4.25
CA THR A 67 -4.46 -19.85 4.61
C THR A 67 -4.63 -20.76 5.83
N PHE A 68 -3.66 -21.64 6.04
CA PHE A 68 -3.69 -22.60 7.14
C PHE A 68 -2.28 -23.11 7.46
N TRP A 69 -2.08 -23.52 8.71
CA TRP A 69 -1.03 -24.46 9.06
C TRP A 69 -1.54 -25.88 8.82
N GLU A 70 -0.73 -26.71 8.18
CA GLU A 70 -0.98 -28.13 7.99
C GLU A 70 0.13 -28.92 8.66
N SER A 71 -0.21 -29.90 9.48
CA SER A 71 0.79 -30.77 10.10
C SER A 71 1.51 -31.62 9.04
N GLY A 72 2.81 -31.84 9.20
CA GLY A 72 3.62 -32.66 8.30
C GLY A 72 3.52 -34.17 8.52
N GLU A 73 4.16 -34.92 7.62
CA GLU A 73 4.26 -36.39 7.71
C GLU A 73 5.16 -36.83 8.87
N GLU A 74 6.07 -35.97 9.32
CA GLU A 74 6.88 -36.16 10.52
C GLU A 74 6.04 -36.37 11.81
N ASP A 75 4.78 -35.90 11.82
CA ASP A 75 3.83 -36.10 12.92
C ASP A 75 2.89 -37.30 12.69
N ARG A 76 3.21 -38.18 11.74
CA ARG A 76 2.40 -39.37 11.48
C ARG A 76 2.41 -40.27 12.71
N ASN A 77 1.22 -40.62 13.18
CA ASN A 77 0.98 -41.39 14.42
C ASN A 77 1.51 -40.72 15.71
N ARG A 78 1.89 -39.43 15.65
CA ARG A 78 2.29 -38.61 16.80
C ARG A 78 1.22 -37.54 17.05
N PRO A 79 1.11 -37.02 18.29
CA PRO A 79 0.29 -35.84 18.54
C PRO A 79 0.81 -34.67 17.71
N LYS A 80 -0.10 -33.93 17.08
CA LYS A 80 0.22 -32.74 16.30
C LYS A 80 0.13 -31.55 17.24
N ILE A 81 1.22 -30.81 17.39
CA ILE A 81 1.40 -29.89 18.52
C ILE A 81 1.66 -28.47 18.02
N LEU A 82 0.99 -27.51 18.66
CA LEU A 82 1.37 -26.10 18.63
C LEU A 82 1.71 -25.68 20.06
N THR A 83 2.91 -25.17 20.28
CA THR A 83 3.38 -24.64 21.57
C THR A 83 3.52 -23.14 21.45
N LEU A 84 2.89 -22.41 22.37
CA LEU A 84 2.85 -20.97 22.44
C LEU A 84 3.69 -20.54 23.64
N ASN A 85 4.78 -19.83 23.41
CA ASN A 85 5.64 -19.26 24.44
C ASN A 85 5.43 -17.76 24.51
N TYR A 86 5.32 -17.23 25.72
CA TYR A 86 5.16 -15.80 25.93
C TYR A 86 5.94 -15.32 27.16
N VAL A 87 6.17 -14.01 27.17
CA VAL A 87 6.87 -13.31 28.26
C VAL A 87 5.93 -13.08 29.45
N ALA A 88 6.50 -12.89 30.64
CA ALA A 88 5.74 -12.88 31.90
C ALA A 88 4.78 -11.67 32.02
N GLU A 89 5.02 -10.60 31.27
CA GLU A 89 4.20 -9.39 31.24
C GLU A 89 2.87 -9.59 30.51
N LEU A 90 2.72 -10.68 29.76
CA LEU A 90 1.48 -11.05 29.08
C LEU A 90 0.60 -11.89 30.00
N CYS A 91 -0.64 -11.44 30.19
CA CYS A 91 -1.67 -12.15 30.93
C CYS A 91 -2.72 -12.66 29.93
N PRO A 92 -2.54 -13.84 29.31
CA PRO A 92 -3.53 -14.38 28.39
C PRO A 92 -4.74 -14.91 29.18
N ASN A 93 -5.94 -14.51 28.75
CA ASN A 93 -7.20 -14.91 29.39
C ASN A 93 -7.96 -15.96 28.55
N MET A 94 -7.88 -15.86 27.23
CA MET A 94 -8.65 -16.69 26.32
C MET A 94 -7.78 -17.09 25.12
N ILE A 95 -7.89 -18.35 24.72
CA ILE A 95 -7.35 -18.84 23.45
C ILE A 95 -8.48 -19.23 22.51
N TYR A 96 -8.32 -18.91 21.24
CA TYR A 96 -9.24 -19.21 20.16
C TYR A 96 -8.49 -19.91 19.04
N VAL A 97 -9.10 -20.99 18.52
CA VAL A 97 -8.57 -21.77 17.39
C VAL A 97 -9.66 -21.89 16.34
N HIS A 98 -9.39 -21.44 15.13
CA HIS A 98 -10.33 -21.53 14.02
C HIS A 98 -10.13 -22.84 13.26
N ILE A 99 -11.20 -23.65 13.19
CA ILE A 99 -11.23 -24.96 12.54
C ILE A 99 -12.35 -24.96 11.50
N ASP A 100 -12.09 -25.55 10.33
CA ASP A 100 -13.07 -25.62 9.25
C ASP A 100 -13.08 -27.00 8.58
N ASN A 101 -13.65 -27.98 9.28
CA ASN A 101 -13.72 -29.36 8.81
C ASN A 101 -14.64 -29.52 7.58
N CYS A 102 -15.47 -28.52 7.27
CA CYS A 102 -16.28 -28.47 6.05
C CYS A 102 -15.43 -28.21 4.81
N ARG A 103 -14.39 -27.37 4.91
CA ARG A 103 -13.41 -27.15 3.83
C ARG A 103 -12.29 -28.18 3.85
N ASP A 104 -11.82 -28.56 5.03
CA ASP A 104 -10.66 -29.43 5.21
C ASP A 104 -11.05 -30.91 5.27
N LEU A 105 -11.72 -31.40 4.23
CA LEU A 105 -12.36 -32.72 4.20
C LEU A 105 -11.43 -33.90 4.48
N ALA A 106 -10.17 -33.79 4.08
CA ALA A 106 -9.10 -34.79 4.24
C ALA A 106 -8.03 -34.37 5.29
N ASN A 107 -8.32 -33.33 6.08
CA ASN A 107 -7.40 -32.79 7.07
C ASN A 107 -8.14 -32.32 8.33
N LYS A 108 -9.10 -33.13 8.79
CA LYS A 108 -10.02 -32.71 9.85
C LYS A 108 -9.35 -32.67 11.21
N VAL A 109 -9.82 -31.76 12.06
CA VAL A 109 -9.53 -31.78 13.50
C VAL A 109 -10.75 -32.32 14.22
N THR A 110 -10.60 -33.43 14.93
CA THR A 110 -11.68 -34.04 15.73
C THR A 110 -11.45 -33.93 17.22
N LEU A 111 -10.22 -33.61 17.64
CA LEU A 111 -9.88 -33.41 19.04
C LEU A 111 -8.88 -32.26 19.19
N LEU A 112 -9.15 -31.38 20.15
CA LEU A 112 -8.26 -30.34 20.63
C LEU A 112 -8.11 -30.47 22.15
N VAL A 113 -6.89 -30.70 22.61
CA VAL A 113 -6.54 -30.69 24.03
C VAL A 113 -5.63 -29.50 24.29
N ILE A 114 -6.02 -28.66 25.25
CA ILE A 114 -5.24 -27.48 25.62
C ILE A 114 -4.60 -27.76 26.97
N LYS A 115 -3.29 -27.59 27.03
CA LYS A 115 -2.49 -27.66 28.25
C LYS A 115 -1.81 -26.32 28.47
N ALA A 116 -1.55 -25.95 29.71
CA ALA A 116 -0.81 -24.74 30.03
C ALA A 116 -0.02 -24.92 31.32
N GLY A 117 1.02 -24.09 31.49
CA GLY A 117 1.91 -24.21 32.63
C GLY A 117 3.07 -23.23 32.62
N THR A 118 3.99 -23.42 33.57
CA THR A 118 5.17 -22.56 33.76
C THR A 118 6.32 -22.90 32.82
N SER A 119 6.36 -24.15 32.35
CA SER A 119 7.36 -24.68 31.43
C SER A 119 6.78 -25.83 30.62
N ILE A 120 7.53 -26.34 29.64
CA ILE A 120 7.13 -27.49 28.82
C ILE A 120 7.01 -28.79 29.66
N ASP A 121 7.79 -28.90 30.74
CA ASP A 121 7.84 -30.09 31.60
C ASP A 121 6.75 -30.06 32.69
N ASP A 122 6.16 -28.88 32.93
CA ASP A 122 5.15 -28.63 33.95
C ASP A 122 3.83 -28.15 33.29
N LEU A 123 3.25 -29.01 32.45
CA LEU A 123 2.01 -28.70 31.74
C LEU A 123 0.82 -29.43 32.37
N HIS A 124 -0.23 -28.67 32.69
CA HIS A 124 -1.50 -29.21 33.16
C HIS A 124 -2.57 -29.09 32.10
N LYS A 125 -3.47 -30.08 32.06
CA LYS A 125 -4.58 -30.11 31.10
C LYS A 125 -5.66 -29.11 31.52
N ILE A 126 -5.89 -28.11 30.66
CA ILE A 126 -6.90 -27.05 30.86
C ILE A 126 -8.23 -27.45 30.24
N SER A 127 -8.21 -27.96 29.00
CA SER A 127 -9.43 -28.36 28.30
C SER A 127 -9.24 -29.58 27.41
N HIS A 128 -10.36 -30.22 27.08
CA HIS A 128 -10.46 -31.35 26.17
C HIS A 128 -11.74 -31.20 25.36
N LEU A 129 -11.58 -30.90 24.09
CA LEU A 129 -12.69 -30.51 23.22
C LEU A 129 -12.77 -31.51 22.08
N GLU A 130 -13.87 -32.26 22.05
CA GLU A 130 -14.25 -33.07 20.90
C GLU A 130 -14.91 -32.18 19.86
N ILE A 131 -14.43 -32.25 18.63
CA ILE A 131 -14.84 -31.36 17.54
C ILE A 131 -15.58 -32.19 16.51
N GLU A 132 -16.78 -31.73 16.16
CA GLU A 132 -17.61 -32.43 15.19
C GLU A 132 -16.95 -32.48 13.78
N PRO A 133 -17.13 -33.57 13.02
CA PRO A 133 -16.54 -33.70 11.68
C PRO A 133 -17.00 -32.66 10.64
N ARG A 134 -18.05 -31.89 10.94
CA ARG A 134 -18.57 -30.79 10.11
C ARG A 134 -18.49 -29.43 10.82
N TRP A 135 -17.69 -29.32 11.88
CA TRP A 135 -17.49 -28.07 12.59
C TRP A 135 -16.85 -27.02 11.69
N THR A 136 -17.35 -25.79 11.77
CA THR A 136 -16.74 -24.61 11.15
C THR A 136 -16.85 -23.41 12.10
N GLY A 137 -15.71 -22.77 12.36
CA GLY A 137 -15.63 -21.57 13.19
C GLY A 137 -14.63 -21.67 14.33
N TRP A 138 -14.77 -20.74 15.28
CA TRP A 138 -13.86 -20.58 16.41
C TRP A 138 -14.24 -21.48 17.58
N VAL A 139 -13.27 -22.28 18.03
CA VAL A 139 -13.30 -22.99 19.30
C VAL A 139 -12.48 -22.19 20.31
N ASN A 140 -12.95 -22.09 21.56
CA ASN A 140 -12.28 -21.27 22.57
C ASN A 140 -12.14 -21.97 23.92
N THR A 141 -11.23 -21.47 24.75
CA THR A 141 -11.01 -21.94 26.13
C THR A 141 -10.48 -20.79 26.98
N SER A 142 -11.02 -20.65 28.19
CA SER A 142 -10.48 -19.75 29.21
C SER A 142 -9.19 -20.32 29.80
N LEU A 143 -8.19 -19.46 29.93
CA LEU A 143 -6.90 -19.79 30.49
C LEU A 143 -6.86 -19.32 31.96
N PRO A 144 -6.43 -20.18 32.90
CA PRO A 144 -6.20 -19.77 34.28
C PRO A 144 -5.11 -18.70 34.39
N GLU A 145 -5.26 -17.75 35.32
CA GLU A 145 -4.27 -16.68 35.59
C GLU A 145 -2.88 -17.21 35.99
N GLU A 146 -2.82 -18.45 36.48
CA GLU A 146 -1.60 -19.15 36.87
C GLU A 146 -0.78 -19.63 35.66
N CYS A 147 -1.34 -19.59 34.45
CA CYS A 147 -0.67 -19.98 33.21
C CYS A 147 0.25 -18.87 32.72
N ARG A 148 1.48 -18.83 33.22
CA ARG A 148 2.35 -17.66 33.05
C ARG A 148 3.36 -17.72 31.90
N ARG A 149 3.47 -18.83 31.15
CA ARG A 149 4.57 -18.91 30.18
C ARG A 149 4.35 -19.77 28.94
N VAL A 150 3.71 -20.93 29.08
CA VAL A 150 3.60 -21.90 27.99
C VAL A 150 2.16 -22.39 27.87
N ILE A 151 1.60 -22.34 26.67
CA ILE A 151 0.35 -23.00 26.29
C ILE A 151 0.67 -24.02 25.20
N ARG A 152 0.14 -25.23 25.32
CA ARG A 152 0.31 -26.31 24.34
C ARG A 152 -1.04 -26.80 23.85
N LEU A 153 -1.20 -26.81 22.52
CA LEU A 153 -2.33 -27.40 21.83
C LEU A 153 -1.90 -28.77 21.31
N GLU A 154 -2.60 -29.82 21.72
CA GLU A 154 -2.46 -31.18 21.21
C GLU A 154 -3.69 -31.53 20.36
N LEU A 155 -3.45 -31.79 19.09
CA LEU A 155 -4.49 -31.92 18.08
C LEU A 155 -4.50 -33.34 17.52
N LYS A 156 -5.71 -33.86 17.26
CA LYS A 156 -5.89 -35.13 16.55
C LYS A 156 -7.00 -35.02 15.50
N GLY A 157 -6.85 -35.85 14.47
CA GLY A 157 -7.77 -36.00 13.36
C GLY A 157 -7.75 -37.43 12.84
N PRO A 158 -8.72 -37.82 12.00
CA PRO A 158 -8.77 -39.14 11.39
C PRO A 158 -7.71 -39.32 10.29
N ASP A 159 -7.26 -38.23 9.69
CA ASP A 159 -6.30 -38.22 8.58
C ASP A 159 -4.85 -38.15 9.08
N HIS A 160 -3.89 -38.43 8.18
CA HIS A 160 -2.46 -38.38 8.52
C HIS A 160 -1.99 -36.97 8.91
N SER A 161 -2.58 -35.95 8.29
CA SER A 161 -2.37 -34.54 8.62
C SER A 161 -3.69 -33.83 8.90
N LEU A 162 -3.65 -32.72 9.63
CA LEU A 162 -4.80 -31.84 9.88
C LEU A 162 -4.46 -30.38 9.59
N ARG A 163 -5.48 -29.54 9.47
CA ARG A 163 -5.34 -28.10 9.23
C ARG A 163 -5.95 -27.25 10.32
N ILE A 164 -5.24 -26.18 10.69
CA ILE A 164 -5.75 -25.07 11.49
C ILE A 164 -5.61 -23.80 10.67
N ARG A 165 -6.69 -23.02 10.62
CA ARG A 165 -6.73 -21.81 9.80
C ARG A 165 -6.26 -20.58 10.55
N GLN A 166 -6.64 -20.44 11.82
CA GLN A 166 -6.20 -19.31 12.65
C GLN A 166 -6.06 -19.66 14.11
N LEU A 167 -5.25 -18.86 14.80
CA LEU A 167 -5.09 -18.84 16.24
C LEU A 167 -5.15 -17.40 16.74
N ARG A 168 -5.88 -17.16 17.84
CA ARG A 168 -5.87 -15.88 18.56
C ARG A 168 -5.72 -16.13 20.06
N VAL A 169 -4.90 -15.33 20.72
CA VAL A 169 -4.83 -15.27 22.18
C VAL A 169 -5.22 -13.88 22.63
N LEU A 170 -6.28 -13.79 23.44
CA LEU A 170 -6.77 -12.54 23.98
C LEU A 170 -6.47 -12.44 25.47
N GLY A 171 -6.09 -11.26 25.94
CA GLY A 171 -5.80 -11.02 27.34
C GLY A 171 -5.49 -9.58 27.68
N SER A 172 -4.71 -9.36 28.73
CA SER A 172 -4.17 -8.06 29.11
C SER A 172 -2.65 -8.09 29.19
N MET A 173 -2.03 -6.92 29.12
CA MET A 173 -0.59 -6.76 29.38
C MET A 173 -0.41 -5.98 30.68
N GLU A 174 0.46 -6.47 31.57
CA GLU A 174 0.73 -5.83 32.86
C GLU A 174 1.22 -4.39 32.65
N GLY A 175 0.66 -3.44 33.39
CA GLY A 175 1.01 -2.02 33.29
C GLY A 175 0.39 -1.25 32.11
N GLN A 176 -0.36 -1.88 31.20
CA GLN A 176 -1.12 -1.17 30.16
C GLN A 176 -2.57 -0.91 30.59
N ALA A 177 -3.00 0.35 30.50
CA ALA A 177 -4.40 0.70 30.69
C ALA A 177 -5.26 0.10 29.56
N GLN A 178 -6.34 -0.60 29.92
CA GLN A 178 -7.35 -1.05 28.96
C GLN A 178 -8.10 0.15 28.39
N VAL A 179 -7.69 0.62 27.22
CA VAL A 179 -8.42 1.66 26.48
C VAL A 179 -9.42 0.96 25.56
N VAL A 180 -10.71 1.15 25.83
CA VAL A 180 -11.78 0.67 24.94
C VAL A 180 -11.69 1.49 23.64
N LYS A 181 -11.17 0.85 22.58
CA LYS A 181 -11.11 1.46 21.25
C LYS A 181 -12.53 1.62 20.69
N LYS A 182 -12.69 2.55 19.74
CA LYS A 182 -13.94 2.75 18.99
C LYS A 182 -14.43 1.41 18.44
N GLN A 183 -15.61 0.98 18.89
CA GLN A 183 -16.23 -0.27 18.47
C GLN A 183 -16.94 -0.05 17.13
N TYR A 184 -16.73 -0.99 16.21
CA TYR A 184 -17.40 -1.02 14.90
C TYR A 184 -18.36 -2.20 14.87
N SER A 185 -19.48 -2.05 14.17
CA SER A 185 -20.36 -3.21 13.92
C SER A 185 -19.63 -4.27 13.11
N ALA A 186 -20.06 -5.54 13.22
CA ALA A 186 -19.48 -6.63 12.43
C ALA A 186 -19.51 -6.33 10.92
N ALA A 187 -20.61 -5.73 10.43
CA ALA A 187 -20.75 -5.29 9.05
C ALA A 187 -19.72 -4.20 8.67
N ALA A 188 -19.51 -3.21 9.55
CA ALA A 188 -18.52 -2.15 9.33
C ALA A 188 -17.08 -2.70 9.32
N ILE A 189 -16.76 -3.67 10.19
CA ILE A 189 -15.46 -4.35 10.21
C ILE A 189 -15.26 -5.13 8.91
N GLN A 190 -16.24 -5.95 8.51
CA GLN A 190 -16.18 -6.73 7.29
C GLN A 190 -16.03 -5.84 6.05
N HIS A 191 -16.77 -4.73 5.98
CA HIS A 191 -16.65 -3.78 4.89
C HIS A 191 -15.24 -3.20 4.80
N ARG A 192 -14.66 -2.75 5.92
CA ARG A 192 -13.29 -2.20 5.95
C ARG A 192 -12.23 -3.24 5.57
N LEU A 193 -12.36 -4.47 6.03
CA LEU A 193 -11.44 -5.55 5.66
C LEU A 193 -11.56 -5.87 4.16
N CYS A 194 -12.79 -5.93 3.63
CA CYS A 194 -13.04 -6.11 2.20
C CYS A 194 -12.44 -4.97 1.38
N GLU A 195 -12.56 -3.73 1.85
CA GLU A 195 -11.94 -2.55 1.24
C GLU A 195 -10.43 -2.70 1.18
N VAL A 196 -9.76 -2.98 2.31
CA VAL A 196 -8.30 -3.15 2.38
C VAL A 196 -7.81 -4.25 1.43
N GLU A 197 -8.49 -5.40 1.39
CA GLU A 197 -8.08 -6.50 0.52
C GLU A 197 -8.34 -6.19 -0.97
N THR A 198 -9.48 -5.57 -1.27
CA THR A 198 -9.79 -5.07 -2.63
C THR A 198 -8.74 -4.06 -3.10
N LEU A 199 -8.26 -3.19 -2.20
CA LEU A 199 -7.17 -2.26 -2.49
C LEU A 199 -5.86 -2.99 -2.81
N LYS A 200 -5.50 -4.03 -2.05
CA LYS A 200 -4.30 -4.84 -2.33
C LYS A 200 -4.38 -5.50 -3.70
N VAL A 201 -5.52 -6.14 -4.01
CA VAL A 201 -5.77 -6.77 -5.32
C VAL A 201 -5.66 -5.73 -6.44
N PHE A 202 -6.27 -4.56 -6.27
CA PHE A 202 -6.17 -3.50 -7.26
C PHE A 202 -4.72 -3.04 -7.47
N ARG A 203 -3.94 -2.83 -6.40
CA ARG A 203 -2.52 -2.47 -6.49
C ARG A 203 -1.70 -3.54 -7.24
N LEU A 204 -1.99 -4.82 -7.02
CA LEU A 204 -1.36 -5.91 -7.77
C LEU A 204 -1.75 -5.90 -9.24
N ILE A 205 -3.02 -5.64 -9.57
CA ILE A 205 -3.48 -5.52 -10.97
C ILE A 205 -2.80 -4.33 -11.65
N VAL A 206 -2.73 -3.17 -11.00
CA VAL A 206 -1.98 -2.01 -11.52
C VAL A 206 -0.50 -2.38 -11.72
N SER A 207 0.12 -3.03 -10.74
CA SER A 207 1.50 -3.49 -10.89
C SER A 207 1.68 -4.49 -12.03
N GLN A 208 0.72 -5.38 -12.28
CA GLN A 208 0.81 -6.34 -13.40
C GLN A 208 0.56 -5.73 -14.77
N VAL A 209 -0.47 -4.89 -14.89
CA VAL A 209 -0.84 -4.23 -16.17
C VAL A 209 0.24 -3.25 -16.60
N PHE A 210 0.90 -2.58 -15.65
CA PHE A 210 1.88 -1.53 -15.94
C PHE A 210 3.33 -1.97 -15.71
N GLY A 211 3.58 -2.96 -14.85
CA GLY A 211 4.92 -3.47 -14.54
C GLY A 211 5.40 -4.60 -15.46
N LYS A 212 4.52 -5.31 -16.19
CA LYS A 212 4.97 -6.33 -17.17
C LYS A 212 5.83 -5.76 -18.31
N HIS A 213 5.78 -4.44 -18.57
CA HIS A 213 6.67 -3.77 -19.52
C HIS A 213 8.14 -3.70 -19.05
N LEU A 214 8.45 -4.08 -17.80
CA LEU A 214 9.82 -4.14 -17.26
C LEU A 214 10.58 -5.42 -17.67
N GLN A 215 9.88 -6.48 -18.10
CA GLN A 215 10.50 -7.80 -18.34
C GLN A 215 10.90 -8.09 -19.79
N GLY A 216 10.71 -7.14 -20.72
CA GLY A 216 11.26 -7.22 -22.08
C GLY A 216 10.66 -8.30 -23.00
N PHE A 217 9.60 -9.00 -22.59
CA PHE A 217 8.85 -9.89 -23.48
C PHE A 217 7.80 -9.07 -24.23
N GLN A 218 8.10 -8.68 -25.46
CA GLN A 218 7.18 -8.01 -26.36
C GLN A 218 6.70 -8.99 -27.44
N SER A 219 5.40 -9.19 -27.53
CA SER A 219 4.73 -9.71 -28.72
C SER A 219 3.66 -8.70 -29.15
N ASP A 220 3.64 -8.32 -30.43
CA ASP A 220 2.82 -7.22 -30.98
C ASP A 220 1.30 -7.41 -30.78
N GLN A 221 0.83 -8.62 -30.44
CA GLN A 221 -0.58 -8.90 -30.13
C GLN A 221 -0.96 -8.59 -28.66
N GLU A 222 -0.01 -8.60 -27.72
CA GLU A 222 -0.28 -8.31 -26.30
C GLU A 222 -0.39 -6.80 -26.01
N ASP A 223 0.17 -5.95 -26.87
CA ASP A 223 0.16 -4.49 -26.71
C ASP A 223 -1.24 -3.88 -26.85
N GLN A 224 -2.10 -4.48 -27.66
CA GLN A 224 -3.45 -3.95 -27.90
C GLN A 224 -4.41 -4.26 -26.75
N GLU A 225 -4.34 -5.48 -26.20
CA GLU A 225 -5.13 -5.87 -25.01
C GLU A 225 -4.62 -5.16 -23.74
N SER A 226 -3.30 -4.92 -23.63
CA SER A 226 -2.73 -4.08 -22.57
C SER A 226 -3.23 -2.65 -22.66
N ASN A 227 -3.26 -2.05 -23.85
CA ASN A 227 -3.73 -0.68 -24.04
C ASN A 227 -5.24 -0.53 -23.74
N ASP A 228 -6.07 -1.49 -24.14
CA ASP A 228 -7.50 -1.49 -23.82
C ASP A 228 -7.74 -1.61 -22.30
N LEU A 229 -6.94 -2.43 -21.61
CA LEU A 229 -6.97 -2.54 -20.14
C LEU A 229 -6.50 -1.24 -19.48
N LYS A 230 -5.44 -0.60 -19.99
CA LYS A 230 -4.96 0.70 -19.52
C LYS A 230 -6.04 1.77 -19.68
N GLU A 231 -6.66 1.88 -20.86
CA GLU A 231 -7.72 2.85 -21.15
C GLU A 231 -8.96 2.60 -20.29
N HIS A 232 -9.38 1.35 -20.11
CA HIS A 232 -10.51 1.00 -19.25
C HIS A 232 -10.21 1.29 -17.77
N MET A 233 -8.99 1.03 -17.29
CA MET A 233 -8.58 1.35 -15.92
C MET A 233 -8.53 2.86 -15.69
N VAL A 234 -8.04 3.63 -16.67
CA VAL A 234 -8.11 5.09 -16.72
C VAL A 234 -9.57 5.58 -16.70
N GLY A 235 -10.47 4.98 -17.48
CA GLY A 235 -11.89 5.34 -17.50
C GLY A 235 -12.61 5.11 -16.16
N ILE A 236 -12.25 4.06 -15.43
CA ILE A 236 -12.78 3.79 -14.08
C ILE A 236 -12.15 4.71 -13.03
N LEU A 237 -10.86 5.02 -13.17
CA LEU A 237 -10.16 5.91 -12.26
C LEU A 237 -10.58 7.39 -12.45
N PHE A 238 -11.13 7.81 -13.59
CA PHE A 238 -11.24 9.25 -13.88
C PHE A 238 -12.58 9.71 -14.51
N SER A 239 -13.66 8.91 -14.44
CA SER A 239 -14.99 9.27 -15.01
C SER A 239 -15.89 10.15 -14.14
N ARG A 240 -15.52 10.47 -12.89
CA ARG A 240 -16.38 11.18 -11.92
C ARG A 240 -15.93 12.61 -11.63
N SER A 241 -16.86 13.44 -11.15
CA SER A 241 -16.67 14.84 -10.78
C SER A 241 -15.88 15.08 -9.48
N LYS A 242 -15.56 14.01 -8.73
CA LYS A 242 -14.68 14.04 -7.55
C LYS A 242 -13.77 12.80 -7.58
N LEU A 243 -12.53 12.96 -7.11
CA LEU A 243 -11.64 11.82 -6.92
C LEU A 243 -12.05 11.04 -5.67
N THR A 244 -12.29 9.74 -5.83
CA THR A 244 -12.56 8.82 -4.71
C THR A 244 -11.32 8.67 -3.84
N HIS A 245 -11.50 8.22 -2.60
CA HIS A 245 -10.38 7.92 -1.69
C HIS A 245 -9.35 6.96 -2.32
N LEU A 246 -9.80 5.91 -3.03
CA LEU A 246 -8.92 5.04 -3.81
C LEU A 246 -8.15 5.82 -4.88
N GLN A 247 -8.82 6.64 -5.69
CA GLN A 247 -8.17 7.38 -6.78
C GLN A 247 -7.08 8.32 -6.23
N LYS A 248 -7.33 8.94 -5.08
CA LYS A 248 -6.33 9.73 -4.35
C LYS A 248 -5.15 8.87 -3.90
N GLN A 249 -5.39 7.73 -3.25
CA GLN A 249 -4.30 6.84 -2.80
C GLN A 249 -3.47 6.28 -3.95
N VAL A 250 -4.12 5.84 -5.03
CA VAL A 250 -3.46 5.35 -6.25
C VAL A 250 -2.63 6.47 -6.86
N CYS A 251 -3.18 7.68 -6.94
CA CYS A 251 -2.42 8.83 -7.40
C CYS A 251 -1.22 9.13 -6.50
N CYS A 252 -1.34 9.06 -5.17
CA CYS A 252 -0.20 9.21 -4.26
C CYS A 252 0.90 8.18 -4.56
N HIS A 253 0.56 6.90 -4.73
CA HIS A 253 1.54 5.86 -5.08
C HIS A 253 2.23 6.11 -6.42
N ILE A 254 1.48 6.57 -7.43
CA ILE A 254 2.05 6.92 -8.74
C ILE A 254 2.98 8.13 -8.62
N VAL A 255 2.59 9.16 -7.86
CA VAL A 255 3.42 10.34 -7.59
C VAL A 255 4.70 9.96 -6.84
N ASP A 256 4.61 9.08 -5.85
CA ASP A 256 5.79 8.57 -5.12
C ASP A 256 6.71 7.73 -6.00
N ALA A 257 6.16 6.98 -6.96
CA ALA A 257 6.95 6.29 -7.98
C ALA A 257 7.68 7.29 -8.88
N ILE A 258 7.00 8.31 -9.38
CA ILE A 258 7.61 9.38 -10.20
C ILE A 258 8.73 10.08 -9.44
N ARG A 259 8.55 10.35 -8.14
CA ARG A 259 9.58 10.95 -7.29
C ARG A 259 10.87 10.13 -7.25
N LYS A 260 10.74 8.81 -7.05
CA LYS A 260 11.88 7.88 -7.05
C LYS A 260 12.60 7.89 -8.40
N GLU A 261 11.82 7.85 -9.50
CA GLU A 261 12.37 7.90 -10.85
C GLU A 261 13.02 9.24 -11.19
N ALA A 262 12.45 10.36 -10.73
CA ALA A 262 13.01 11.70 -10.90
C ALA A 262 14.34 11.84 -10.17
N ALA A 263 14.43 11.32 -8.94
CA ALA A 263 15.66 11.28 -8.17
C ALA A 263 16.75 10.43 -8.87
N ALA A 264 16.41 9.22 -9.31
CA ALA A 264 17.33 8.35 -10.03
C ALA A 264 17.80 8.98 -11.36
N CYS A 265 16.90 9.60 -12.11
CA CYS A 265 17.22 10.27 -13.36
C CYS A 265 18.11 11.50 -13.16
N LYS A 266 17.93 12.21 -12.03
CA LYS A 266 18.79 13.33 -11.64
C LYS A 266 20.20 12.85 -11.29
N GLU A 267 20.32 11.81 -10.46
CA GLU A 267 21.61 11.22 -10.09
C GLU A 267 22.39 10.75 -11.33
N ASP A 268 21.75 10.01 -12.23
CA ASP A 268 22.37 9.58 -13.50
C ASP A 268 22.83 10.78 -14.36
N TRP A 269 22.01 11.83 -14.44
CA TRP A 269 22.37 13.04 -15.17
C TRP A 269 23.58 13.77 -14.55
N GLU A 270 23.66 13.86 -13.22
CA GLU A 270 24.82 14.44 -12.51
C GLU A 270 26.09 13.61 -12.73
N VAL A 271 25.98 12.28 -12.65
CA VAL A 271 27.10 11.36 -12.95
C VAL A 271 27.58 11.57 -14.39
N ARG A 272 26.69 11.68 -15.37
CA ARG A 272 27.07 11.96 -16.78
C ARG A 272 27.73 13.32 -16.95
N LEU A 273 27.30 14.35 -16.21
CA LEU A 273 27.91 15.68 -16.26
C LEU A 273 29.36 15.65 -15.73
N HIS A 274 29.59 14.93 -14.62
CA HIS A 274 30.92 14.75 -14.06
C HIS A 274 31.80 13.84 -14.92
N ALA A 275 31.25 12.77 -15.51
CA ALA A 275 31.96 11.88 -16.42
C ALA A 275 32.30 12.56 -17.77
N ALA A 276 31.43 13.42 -18.30
CA ALA A 276 31.74 14.22 -19.48
C ALA A 276 32.90 15.22 -19.23
N SER A 277 33.11 15.60 -17.96
CA SER A 277 34.21 16.47 -17.54
C SER A 277 35.52 15.70 -17.30
N ALA A 278 35.45 14.40 -17.03
CA ALA A 278 36.58 13.50 -16.82
C ALA A 278 36.57 12.41 -17.90
N SER A 279 37.27 12.67 -19.02
CA SER A 279 37.42 11.80 -20.20
C SER A 279 37.70 10.32 -19.88
N SER A 280 36.66 9.58 -19.51
CA SER A 280 36.71 8.18 -19.11
C SER A 280 35.47 7.50 -19.66
N ASN A 281 35.69 6.50 -20.49
CA ASN A 281 34.65 5.66 -21.07
C ASN A 281 34.07 4.77 -19.96
N THR A 282 33.15 5.30 -19.16
CA THR A 282 32.30 4.49 -18.29
C THR A 282 31.13 3.98 -19.13
N THR A 283 30.91 2.67 -19.10
CA THR A 283 29.75 2.03 -19.69
C THR A 283 28.50 2.59 -19.02
N SER A 284 27.76 3.42 -19.74
CA SER A 284 26.46 3.92 -19.32
C SER A 284 25.54 2.74 -19.03
N SER A 285 25.13 2.56 -17.77
CA SER A 285 23.92 1.80 -17.51
C SER A 285 22.79 2.58 -18.16
N ASP A 286 22.28 2.11 -19.30
CA ASP A 286 21.17 2.75 -19.99
C ASP A 286 19.99 2.84 -19.01
N PHE A 287 19.75 4.05 -18.48
CA PHE A 287 18.60 4.32 -17.65
C PHE A 287 17.34 3.93 -18.43
N GLN A 288 16.68 2.86 -17.99
CA GLN A 288 15.44 2.41 -18.61
C GLN A 288 14.30 3.33 -18.19
N ASP A 289 14.10 4.39 -18.95
CA ASP A 289 13.07 5.41 -18.75
C ASP A 289 11.63 4.93 -19.00
N THR A 290 11.44 3.63 -19.29
CA THR A 290 10.13 3.02 -19.56
C THR A 290 9.18 3.15 -18.37
N TYR A 291 9.64 2.82 -17.16
CA TYR A 291 8.78 2.88 -15.98
C TYR A 291 8.36 4.33 -15.66
N CYS A 292 9.30 5.27 -15.68
CA CYS A 292 9.03 6.69 -15.54
C CYS A 292 8.03 7.20 -16.59
N PHE A 293 8.21 6.83 -17.86
CA PHE A 293 7.29 7.19 -18.95
C PHE A 293 5.86 6.65 -18.73
N GLU A 294 5.71 5.41 -18.28
CA GLU A 294 4.40 4.82 -18.00
C GLU A 294 3.70 5.52 -16.81
N MET A 295 4.43 5.80 -15.73
CA MET A 295 3.85 6.53 -14.59
C MET A 295 3.40 7.94 -14.99
N LEU A 296 4.20 8.64 -15.80
CA LEU A 296 3.81 9.95 -16.36
C LEU A 296 2.59 9.86 -17.27
N SER A 297 2.44 8.78 -18.04
CA SER A 297 1.27 8.53 -18.89
C SER A 297 -0.02 8.45 -18.06
N MET A 298 0.04 7.78 -16.90
CA MET A 298 -1.10 7.68 -15.98
C MET A 298 -1.49 9.03 -15.41
N VAL A 299 -0.51 9.83 -14.97
CA VAL A 299 -0.75 11.18 -14.48
C VAL A 299 -1.26 12.09 -15.60
N LEU A 300 -0.78 11.91 -16.83
CA LEU A 300 -1.24 12.66 -18.00
C LEU A 300 -2.70 12.36 -18.31
N ALA A 301 -3.13 11.10 -18.18
CA ALA A 301 -4.54 10.74 -18.32
C ALA A 301 -5.41 11.41 -17.23
N LEU A 302 -4.97 11.36 -15.96
CA LEU A 302 -5.66 12.02 -14.84
C LEU A 302 -5.80 13.55 -15.04
N SER A 303 -4.75 14.20 -15.54
CA SER A 303 -4.74 15.63 -15.87
C SER A 303 -5.72 16.02 -17.00
N GLY A 304 -6.31 15.04 -17.70
CA GLY A 304 -7.37 15.30 -18.68
C GLY A 304 -8.63 15.90 -18.05
N SER A 305 -8.94 15.55 -16.80
CA SER A 305 -10.10 16.05 -16.06
C SER A 305 -9.76 17.33 -15.25
N PRO A 306 -10.70 18.29 -15.09
CA PRO A 306 -10.49 19.46 -14.23
C PRO A 306 -10.18 19.10 -12.77
N VAL A 307 -10.87 18.08 -12.26
CA VAL A 307 -10.70 17.56 -10.89
C VAL A 307 -9.30 16.99 -10.71
N GLY A 308 -8.83 16.20 -11.68
CA GLY A 308 -7.49 15.64 -11.66
C GLY A 308 -6.40 16.70 -11.75
N ARG A 309 -6.56 17.72 -12.60
CA ARG A 309 -5.62 18.85 -12.64
C ARG A 309 -5.52 19.59 -11.30
N CYS A 310 -6.67 19.91 -10.70
CA CYS A 310 -6.72 20.57 -9.40
C CYS A 310 -6.08 19.73 -8.30
N TYR A 311 -6.28 18.40 -8.30
CA TYR A 311 -5.64 17.52 -7.33
C TYR A 311 -4.12 17.41 -7.54
N LEU A 312 -3.68 17.26 -8.79
CA LEU A 312 -2.26 17.15 -9.14
C LEU A 312 -1.50 18.46 -8.86
N SER A 313 -2.11 19.62 -9.09
CA SER A 313 -1.51 20.94 -8.77
C SER A 313 -1.33 21.17 -7.26
N GLN A 314 -2.03 20.41 -6.43
CA GLN A 314 -1.86 20.41 -4.97
C GLN A 314 -0.73 19.48 -4.50
N GLN A 315 -0.24 18.57 -5.35
CA GLN A 315 0.90 17.70 -5.04
C GLN A 315 2.20 18.45 -5.35
N HIS A 316 2.78 19.12 -4.34
CA HIS A 316 3.95 20.01 -4.54
C HIS A 316 5.17 19.23 -5.00
N ASP A 317 5.40 18.07 -4.42
CA ASP A 317 6.52 17.18 -4.77
C ASP A 317 6.46 16.78 -6.25
N LEU A 318 5.27 16.41 -6.74
CA LEU A 318 5.08 16.08 -8.16
C LEU A 318 5.48 17.25 -9.07
N VAL A 319 5.05 18.48 -8.74
CA VAL A 319 5.37 19.65 -9.57
C VAL A 319 6.89 19.83 -9.63
N ASN A 320 7.58 19.73 -8.50
CA ASN A 320 9.05 19.79 -8.46
C ASN A 320 9.70 18.65 -9.27
N ASP A 321 9.23 17.42 -9.11
CA ASP A 321 9.72 16.25 -9.84
C ASP A 321 9.55 16.40 -11.37
N LEU A 322 8.45 17.01 -11.81
CA LEU A 322 8.23 17.35 -13.23
C LEU A 322 9.28 18.34 -13.74
N PHE A 323 9.65 19.38 -12.96
CA PHE A 323 10.74 20.27 -13.36
C PHE A 323 12.08 19.56 -13.43
N ILE A 324 12.38 18.64 -12.50
CA ILE A 324 13.59 17.82 -12.57
C ILE A 324 13.60 17.00 -13.87
N LEU A 325 12.54 16.24 -14.13
CA LEU A 325 12.41 15.37 -15.30
C LEU A 325 12.39 16.13 -16.63
N LEU A 326 11.94 17.39 -16.64
CA LEU A 326 12.03 18.26 -17.81
C LEU A 326 13.49 18.48 -18.26
N HIS A 327 14.41 18.50 -17.31
CA HIS A 327 15.83 18.74 -17.57
C HIS A 327 16.62 17.45 -17.77
N THR A 328 16.34 16.43 -16.96
CA THR A 328 17.15 15.20 -16.86
C THR A 328 16.60 14.04 -17.68
N GLY A 329 15.28 14.03 -17.91
CA GLY A 329 14.57 12.93 -18.56
C GLY A 329 14.95 12.73 -20.04
N SER A 330 14.60 11.57 -20.57
CA SER A 330 14.75 11.26 -22.01
C SER A 330 13.85 12.15 -22.89
N PRO A 331 14.06 12.19 -24.22
CA PRO A 331 13.18 12.94 -25.12
C PRO A 331 11.70 12.51 -25.06
N ARG A 332 11.37 11.26 -24.70
CA ARG A 332 9.96 10.83 -24.55
C ARG A 332 9.37 11.24 -23.20
N VAL A 333 10.16 11.17 -22.13
CA VAL A 333 9.77 11.65 -20.79
C VAL A 333 9.56 13.16 -20.80
N GLN A 334 10.49 13.94 -21.36
CA GLN A 334 10.39 15.39 -21.47
C GLN A 334 9.13 15.85 -22.21
N ARG A 335 8.68 15.10 -23.23
CA ARG A 335 7.42 15.36 -23.94
C ARG A 335 6.20 15.22 -23.02
N GLN A 336 6.13 14.12 -22.27
CA GLN A 336 5.04 13.87 -21.31
C GLN A 336 5.00 14.96 -20.24
N VAL A 337 6.17 15.25 -19.65
CA VAL A 337 6.36 16.29 -18.65
C VAL A 337 5.91 17.65 -19.18
N THR A 338 6.28 18.00 -20.41
CA THR A 338 5.83 19.26 -21.05
C THR A 338 4.31 19.35 -21.14
N LEU A 339 3.63 18.26 -21.54
CA LEU A 339 2.17 18.21 -21.61
C LEU A 339 1.52 18.32 -20.22
N LEU A 340 2.11 17.68 -19.22
CA LEU A 340 1.68 17.75 -17.83
C LEU A 340 1.83 19.16 -17.26
N LEU A 341 3.01 19.76 -17.38
CA LEU A 341 3.27 21.13 -16.93
C LEU A 341 2.34 22.13 -17.60
N ARG A 342 2.07 21.99 -18.91
CA ARG A 342 1.08 22.82 -19.63
C ARG A 342 -0.33 22.72 -19.03
N ARG A 343 -0.71 21.57 -18.47
CA ARG A 343 -2.04 21.35 -17.87
C ARG A 343 -2.10 21.75 -16.40
N ILE A 344 -1.02 21.53 -15.64
CA ILE A 344 -0.98 21.70 -14.18
C ILE A 344 -0.62 23.13 -13.79
N LEU A 345 0.36 23.76 -14.46
CA LEU A 345 0.85 25.10 -14.10
C LEU A 345 -0.25 26.18 -14.07
N PRO A 346 -1.26 26.19 -14.95
CA PRO A 346 -2.36 27.16 -14.85
C PRO A 346 -3.15 27.11 -13.52
N GLU A 347 -3.12 25.97 -12.82
CA GLU A 347 -3.78 25.76 -11.53
C GLU A 347 -2.86 26.08 -10.33
N VAL A 348 -1.60 26.45 -10.56
CA VAL A 348 -0.61 26.77 -9.52
C VAL A 348 -0.33 28.27 -9.53
N SER A 349 -0.57 28.96 -8.41
CA SER A 349 -0.26 30.39 -8.32
C SER A 349 1.26 30.64 -8.40
N PRO A 350 1.71 31.78 -8.94
CA PRO A 350 3.14 32.09 -9.03
C PRO A 350 3.88 32.07 -7.68
N SER A 351 3.22 32.54 -6.61
CA SER A 351 3.78 32.49 -5.24
C SER A 351 3.97 31.07 -4.72
N LYS A 352 3.02 30.18 -5.04
CA LYS A 352 3.09 28.78 -4.64
C LYS A 352 4.15 28.04 -5.45
N LEU A 353 4.25 28.32 -6.75
CA LEU A 353 5.32 27.77 -7.60
C LEU A 353 6.71 28.20 -7.10
N ALA A 354 6.87 29.48 -6.73
CA ALA A 354 8.13 29.97 -6.15
C ALA A 354 8.49 29.21 -4.87
N SER A 355 7.52 28.97 -3.97
CA SER A 355 7.74 28.17 -2.78
C SER A 355 8.12 26.71 -3.08
N ILE A 356 7.53 26.09 -4.11
CA ILE A 356 7.82 24.70 -4.50
C ILE A 356 9.25 24.59 -5.04
N LEU A 357 9.68 25.56 -5.84
CA LEU A 357 10.99 25.59 -6.48
C LEU A 357 12.09 26.23 -5.61
N ASN A 358 11.77 26.63 -4.37
CA ASN A 358 12.67 27.35 -3.45
C ASN A 358 13.22 28.67 -4.03
N ILE A 359 12.40 29.40 -4.77
CA ILE A 359 12.73 30.70 -5.37
C ILE A 359 12.27 31.83 -4.45
N SER A 360 13.22 32.66 -4.01
CA SER A 360 12.97 33.76 -3.08
C SER A 360 12.65 35.09 -3.76
N THR A 361 12.95 35.23 -5.05
CA THR A 361 12.84 36.49 -5.82
C THR A 361 11.56 36.49 -6.66
N MET A 362 10.60 37.29 -6.23
CA MET A 362 9.35 37.55 -6.97
C MET A 362 9.47 38.86 -7.77
N PRO A 363 8.78 38.98 -8.92
CA PRO A 363 8.72 40.24 -9.66
C PRO A 363 8.09 41.31 -8.76
N LEU A 364 8.71 42.49 -8.67
CA LEU A 364 8.11 43.63 -7.99
C LEU A 364 6.76 43.97 -8.66
N GLN A 365 5.71 44.11 -7.86
CA GLN A 365 4.36 44.40 -8.36
C GLN A 365 4.23 45.80 -8.97
N ASP A 366 5.14 46.72 -8.64
CA ASP A 366 5.09 48.12 -9.09
C ASP A 366 6.15 48.43 -10.16
N LEU A 367 5.68 48.70 -11.39
CA LEU A 367 6.50 49.14 -12.53
C LEU A 367 7.33 50.40 -12.25
N ASN A 368 6.88 51.26 -11.33
CA ASN A 368 7.61 52.48 -10.93
C ASN A 368 8.92 52.18 -10.19
N SER A 369 9.02 51.01 -9.56
CA SER A 369 10.21 50.56 -8.81
C SER A 369 11.29 49.96 -9.72
N VAL A 370 10.94 49.60 -10.96
CA VAL A 370 11.88 49.04 -11.96
C VAL A 370 12.89 50.11 -12.41
N ALA A 371 12.49 51.37 -12.45
CA ALA A 371 13.39 52.49 -12.76
C ALA A 371 14.41 52.75 -11.63
N ALA A 372 14.04 52.50 -10.37
CA ALA A 372 14.92 52.67 -9.21
C ALA A 372 15.98 51.55 -9.10
N LEU A 373 15.64 50.31 -9.49
CA LEU A 373 16.57 49.17 -9.48
C LEU A 373 17.73 49.27 -10.48
N ARG A 374 17.59 50.09 -11.53
CA ARG A 374 18.65 50.26 -12.53
C ARG A 374 19.88 50.98 -11.97
N ASN A 375 19.72 51.70 -10.87
CA ASN A 375 20.79 52.51 -10.25
C ASN A 375 21.47 51.86 -9.05
N ASP A 376 20.89 50.84 -8.41
CA ASP A 376 21.34 50.37 -7.08
C ASP A 376 22.00 48.99 -7.03
N GLY A 377 22.37 48.39 -8.16
CA GLY A 377 23.13 47.12 -8.15
C GLY A 377 22.42 45.92 -7.49
N LEU A 378 21.12 46.04 -7.17
CA LEU A 378 20.30 45.00 -6.57
C LEU A 378 19.92 43.87 -7.56
N PHE A 379 20.15 44.07 -8.86
CA PHE A 379 19.93 43.03 -9.87
C PHE A 379 21.14 42.10 -9.91
N ASN A 380 21.01 40.92 -9.29
CA ASN A 380 22.00 39.86 -9.39
C ASN A 380 21.60 38.87 -10.49
N PRO A 381 22.32 38.79 -11.63
CA PRO A 381 22.02 37.83 -12.70
C PRO A 381 22.20 36.37 -12.27
N HIS A 382 22.81 36.11 -11.10
CA HIS A 382 23.00 34.78 -10.55
C HIS A 382 21.90 34.36 -9.55
N THR A 383 20.93 35.23 -9.25
CA THR A 383 19.77 34.84 -8.43
C THR A 383 18.64 34.38 -9.33
N GLU A 384 18.27 33.11 -9.20
CA GLU A 384 17.13 32.52 -9.91
C GLU A 384 15.83 33.20 -9.48
N ALA A 385 15.06 33.70 -10.45
CA ALA A 385 13.76 34.34 -10.28
C ALA A 385 12.64 33.47 -10.89
N ILE A 386 11.39 33.74 -10.51
CA ILE A 386 10.26 32.89 -10.93
C ILE A 386 10.06 32.79 -12.45
N LEU A 387 10.58 33.74 -13.22
CA LEU A 387 10.55 33.69 -14.68
C LEU A 387 11.55 32.68 -15.26
N ASP A 388 12.64 32.36 -14.56
CA ASP A 388 13.69 31.49 -15.08
C ASP A 388 13.20 30.04 -15.29
N PRO A 389 12.51 29.38 -14.33
CA PRO A 389 11.92 28.07 -14.57
C PRO A 389 10.85 28.07 -15.68
N LEU A 390 10.10 29.17 -15.82
CA LEU A 390 9.06 29.31 -16.86
C LEU A 390 9.68 29.45 -18.25
N LEU A 391 10.73 30.27 -18.37
CA LEU A 391 11.50 30.41 -19.61
C LEU A 391 12.23 29.11 -19.95
N SER A 392 12.75 28.41 -18.94
CA SER A 392 13.32 27.08 -19.10
C SER A 392 12.30 26.07 -19.65
N CYS A 393 11.07 26.07 -19.10
CA CYS A 393 9.96 25.28 -19.64
C CYS A 393 9.71 25.55 -21.12
N ILE A 394 9.65 26.82 -21.52
CA ILE A 394 9.43 27.21 -22.91
C ILE A 394 10.61 26.75 -23.78
N ALA A 395 11.85 27.03 -23.36
CA ALA A 395 13.06 26.68 -24.11
C ALA A 395 13.20 25.16 -24.31
N LYS A 396 12.95 24.38 -23.25
CA LYS A 396 12.96 22.90 -23.33
C LYS A 396 11.83 22.38 -24.21
N SER A 397 10.62 22.93 -24.08
CA SER A 397 9.49 22.57 -24.96
C SER A 397 9.82 22.78 -26.43
N LEU A 398 10.42 23.92 -26.77
CA LEU A 398 10.85 24.23 -28.14
C LEU A 398 11.96 23.30 -28.62
N THR A 399 12.96 23.02 -27.79
CA THR A 399 14.06 22.10 -28.10
C THR A 399 13.55 20.70 -28.42
N VAL A 400 12.61 20.21 -27.60
CA VAL A 400 11.97 18.91 -27.79
C VAL A 400 11.15 18.88 -29.09
N GLN A 401 10.43 19.96 -29.42
CA GLN A 401 9.67 20.06 -30.67
C GLN A 401 10.55 20.12 -31.93
N VAL A 402 11.70 20.81 -31.87
CA VAL A 402 12.62 20.91 -33.02
C VAL A 402 13.27 19.57 -33.34
N LYS A 403 13.67 18.79 -32.33
CA LYS A 403 14.22 17.43 -32.51
C LYS A 403 13.27 16.47 -33.25
N ILE A 404 11.97 16.66 -33.11
CA ILE A 404 10.95 15.88 -33.83
C ILE A 404 10.97 16.23 -35.32
N LYS A 405 11.02 17.53 -35.65
CA LYS A 405 11.01 18.00 -37.04
C LYS A 405 12.27 17.60 -37.82
N SER A 406 13.43 17.49 -37.16
CA SER A 406 14.65 16.97 -37.80
C SER A 406 14.58 15.45 -38.01
N SER A 407 14.19 14.69 -36.98
CA SER A 407 13.99 13.22 -37.09
C SER A 407 12.99 12.81 -38.17
N THR A 408 11.95 13.62 -38.40
CA THR A 408 10.94 13.34 -39.44
C THR A 408 11.46 13.67 -40.85
N LYS A 409 12.47 14.54 -40.98
CA LYS A 409 13.11 14.86 -42.26
C LYS A 409 14.20 13.86 -42.63
N ASP A 410 14.92 13.32 -41.65
CA ASP A 410 15.96 12.31 -41.89
C ASP A 410 15.38 10.94 -42.32
N ASN A 411 14.09 10.67 -42.06
CA ASN A 411 13.36 9.50 -42.57
C ASN A 411 12.75 9.71 -43.97
N LYS A 412 13.07 10.82 -44.65
CA LYS A 412 12.71 11.09 -46.06
C LYS A 412 13.96 11.46 -46.85
N VAL A 413 14.92 10.55 -46.91
CA VAL A 413 15.95 10.50 -47.98
C VAL A 413 16.12 9.06 -48.41
#